data_AF-A0A3B9SRC1-F1
#
_entry.id   AF-A0A3B9SRC1-F1
#
_cell.length_a   1.000
_cell.length_b   1.000
_cell.length_c   1.000
_cell.angle_alpha   90.00
_cell.angle_beta   90.00
_cell.angle_gamma   90.00
#
_symmetry.space_group_name_H-M   'P 1'
#
loop_
_entity.id
_entity.type
_entity.pdbx_description
1 polymer ?
#
loop_
_entity_poly.entity_id
_entity_poly.type
_entity_poly.pdbx_seq_one_letter_code
_entity_poly.pdbx_strand_id
1 'polypeptide(L)' 'MAGEAITPGDILLIALPSHDPSGHEQEGVRPAIAVGVPQGHVRYPVVIVVPLTTYF' A
#
# COMPACT_ATOMS: atom_id res chain seq x y z
N MET A 1 -19.52 10.48 -4.54
CA MET A 1 -18.78 10.02 -5.72
C MET A 1 -18.39 8.58 -5.46
N ALA A 2 -18.81 7.64 -6.29
CA ALA A 2 -18.26 6.29 -6.22
C ALA A 2 -16.79 6.41 -6.62
N GLY A 3 -15.86 6.15 -5.69
CA GLY A 3 -14.44 6.13 -6.00
C GLY A 3 -14.15 5.05 -7.04
N GLU A 4 -13.19 5.31 -7.93
CA GLU A 4 -12.70 4.32 -8.88
C GLU A 4 -12.19 3.07 -8.13
N ALA A 5 -12.45 1.89 -8.69
CA ALA A 5 -12.00 0.64 -8.09
C ALA A 5 -10.48 0.53 -8.23
N ILE A 6 -9.79 0.23 -7.12
CA ILE A 6 -8.34 -0.02 -7.15
C ILE A 6 -8.06 -1.29 -7.95
N THR A 7 -7.12 -1.22 -8.89
CA THR A 7 -6.67 -2.33 -9.72
C THR A 7 -5.16 -2.54 -9.61
N PRO A 8 -4.66 -3.76 -9.83
CA PRO A 8 -3.21 -3.99 -9.90
C PRO A 8 -2.55 -3.11 -10.96
N GLY A 9 -1.48 -2.41 -10.58
CA GLY A 9 -0.80 -1.41 -11.41
C GLY A 9 -1.06 0.04 -11.00
N ASP A 10 -2.14 0.31 -10.25
CA ASP A 10 -2.41 1.66 -9.74
C ASP A 10 -1.32 2.10 -8.76
N ILE A 11 -0.96 3.39 -8.81
CA ILE A 11 -0.06 4.02 -7.86
C ILE A 11 -0.90 4.74 -6.80
N LEU A 12 -0.74 4.31 -5.55
CA LEU A 12 -1.45 4.84 -4.40
C LEU A 12 -0.49 5.63 -3.52
N LEU A 13 -0.95 6.73 -2.94
CA LEU A 13 -0.25 7.40 -1.85
C LEU A 13 -0.73 6.79 -0.52
N ILE A 14 0.15 6.12 0.22
CA ILE A 14 -0.19 5.40 1.45
C ILE A 14 0.61 5.92 2.65
N ALA A 15 0.03 5.81 3.85
CA ALA A 15 0.72 6.08 5.10
C ALA A 15 1.19 4.76 5.72
N LEU A 16 2.50 4.51 5.71
CA LEU A 16 3.11 3.39 6.40
C LEU A 16 3.47 3.80 7.84
N PRO A 17 3.17 2.96 8.85
CA PRO A 17 3.43 3.29 10.24
C PRO A 17 4.93 3.46 10.50
N SER A 18 5.25 4.30 11.47
CA SER A 18 6.60 4.41 12.05
C SER A 18 6.78 3.37 13.15
N HIS A 19 7.97 2.80 13.29
CA HIS A 19 8.30 1.84 14.34
C HIS A 19 9.30 2.42 15.36
N ASP A 20 9.11 2.04 16.62
CA ASP A 20 10.07 2.25 17.71
C ASP A 20 10.21 0.95 18.53
N PRO A 21 11.37 0.25 18.49
CA PRO A 21 12.61 0.63 17.81
C PRO A 21 12.50 0.54 16.28
N SER A 22 13.32 1.33 15.59
CA SER A 22 13.35 1.34 14.12
C SER A 22 13.76 -0.01 13.53
N GLY A 23 13.03 -0.46 12.52
CA GLY A 23 13.35 -1.65 11.72
C GLY A 23 13.90 -1.32 10.33
N HIS A 24 13.84 -2.30 9.43
CA HIS A 24 14.19 -2.11 8.00
C HIS A 24 12.95 -2.04 7.09
N GLU A 25 11.75 -1.96 7.69
CA GLU A 25 10.52 -1.77 6.94
C GLU A 25 10.45 -0.35 6.38
N GLN A 26 9.75 -0.19 5.25
CA GLN A 26 9.51 1.14 4.68
C GLN A 26 8.47 1.87 5.52
N GLU A 27 8.74 3.13 5.85
CA GLU A 27 7.88 3.95 6.72
C GLU A 27 7.46 5.27 6.06
N GLY A 28 6.48 5.95 6.65
CA GLY A 28 6.03 7.28 6.26
C GLY A 28 5.01 7.30 5.13
N VAL A 29 4.63 8.51 4.70
CA VAL A 29 3.71 8.70 3.57
C VAL A 29 4.50 8.57 2.27
N ARG A 30 4.21 7.54 1.47
CA ARG A 30 4.93 7.29 0.22
C ARG A 30 4.08 6.65 -0.88
N PRO A 31 4.47 6.80 -2.15
CA PRO A 31 3.84 6.07 -3.24
C PRO A 31 4.05 4.55 -3.09
N ALA A 32 3.07 3.77 -3.49
CA ALA A 32 3.14 2.32 -3.55
C ALA A 32 2.32 1.80 -4.74
N ILE A 33 2.81 0.74 -5.39
CA ILE A 33 2.09 0.09 -6.49
C ILE A 33 1.15 -0.95 -5.90
N ALA A 34 -0.13 -0.89 -6.23
CA ALA A 34 -1.08 -1.98 -5.95
C ALA A 34 -0.69 -3.21 -6.77
N VAL A 35 -0.40 -4.33 -6.10
CA VAL A 35 -0.05 -5.60 -6.75
C VAL A 35 -1.11 -6.68 -6.58
N GLY A 36 -2.07 -6.47 -5.67
CA GLY A 36 -3.19 -7.38 -5.50
C GLY A 36 -4.32 -6.78 -4.69
N VAL A 37 -5.55 -7.00 -5.15
CA VAL A 37 -6.78 -6.69 -4.41
C VAL A 37 -7.50 -8.02 -4.18
N PRO A 38 -7.44 -8.59 -2.97
CA PRO A 38 -8.10 -9.85 -2.67
C PRO A 38 -9.60 -9.81 -3.01
N GLN A 39 -10.08 -10.88 -3.66
CA GLN A 39 -11.48 -11.03 -4.07
C GLN A 39 -12.22 -12.00 -3.14
N GLY A 40 -13.54 -11.84 -3.06
CA GLY A 40 -14.40 -12.69 -2.23
C GLY A 40 -14.52 -12.23 -0.77
N HIS A 41 -14.85 -13.15 0.13
CA HIS A 41 -15.07 -12.84 1.54
C HIS A 41 -13.74 -12.69 2.29
N VAL A 42 -13.34 -11.45 2.54
CA VAL A 42 -12.16 -11.11 3.33
C VAL A 42 -12.57 -10.69 4.74
N ARG A 43 -11.75 -11.05 5.74
CA ARG A 43 -12.00 -10.63 7.13
C ARG A 43 -11.93 -9.10 7.30
N TYR A 44 -11.04 -8.46 6.54
CA TYR A 44 -10.85 -7.02 6.51
C TYR A 44 -10.63 -6.55 5.06
N PRO A 45 -11.07 -5.33 4.69
CA PRO A 45 -10.71 -4.73 3.41
C PRO A 45 -9.21 -4.45 3.40
N VAL A 46 -8.50 -5.08 2.47
CA VAL A 46 -7.04 -4.96 2.35
C VAL A 46 -6.65 -4.81 0.88
N VAL A 47 -5.52 -4.15 0.66
CA VAL A 47 -4.81 -4.11 -0.63
C VAL A 47 -3.36 -4.52 -0.38
N ILE A 48 -2.81 -5.30 -1.30
CA ILE A 48 -1.40 -5.72 -1.27
C ILE A 48 -0.64 -4.73 -2.15
N VAL A 49 0.42 -4.13 -1.60
CA VAL A 49 1.18 -3.05 -2.24
C VAL A 49 2.68 -3.27 -2.14
N VAL A 50 3.43 -2.71 -3.08
CA VAL A 50 4.90 -2.62 -3.02
C VAL A 50 5.30 -1.14 -2.88
N PRO A 51 5.93 -0.73 -1.78
CA PRO A 51 6.33 0.67 -1.58
C PRO A 51 7.41 1.11 -2.55
N LEU A 52 7.28 2.33 -3.06
CA LEU A 52 8.30 2.97 -3.89
C LEU A 52 9.31 3.73 -3.03
N THR A 53 10.52 3.87 -3.57
CA THR A 53 11.62 4.62 -2.97
C THR A 53 12.24 5.55 -4.01
N THR A 54 12.82 6.65 -3.55
CA THR A 54 13.59 7.59 -4.40
C THR A 54 15.08 7.22 -4.48
N TYR A 55 15.49 6.12 -3.84
CA TYR A 55 16.87 5.66 -3.77
C TYR A 55 17.04 4.35 -4.54
N PHE A 56 18.13 4.22 -5.30
CA PHE A 56 18.52 3.01 -6.06
C PHE A 56 19.55 2.18 -5.32
#